data_AF-A0A5C7PGY4-F1
#
_entry.id   AF-A0A5C7PGY4-F1
#
_cell.length_a   1.000
_cell.length_b   1.000
_cell.length_c   1.000
_cell.angle_alpha   90.00
_cell.angle_beta   90.00
_cell.angle_gamma   90.00
#
_symmetry.space_group_name_H-M   'P 1'
#
loop_
_entity.id
_entity.type
_entity.pdbx_description
1 polymer ?
#
loop_
_entity_poly.entity_id
_entity_poly.type
_entity_poly.pdbx_seq_one_letter_code
_entity_poly.pdbx_strand_id
1 'polypeptide(L)'
;MDPQLRKSALEYHEQGRPGKISVTATKQLTNQRDLALAYSPGVAAACEEIVRDPSTVSRYTSRANLVAVVTNGTAVLGLGAIGPLAAKPVMEGKAVLFKKFAGIDVFDLEVQENDLDKLVDIIAALEPTFGGINLEVIKAPDCFYVERKLRERMKIPVFHDDQHGTAI
;
A
#
# COMPACT_ATOMS: atom_id res chain seq x y z
N MET A 1 -22.33 -8.87 -16.19
CA MET A 1 -21.08 -8.59 -16.95
C MET A 1 -21.16 -9.35 -18.26
N ASP A 2 -20.86 -8.68 -19.37
CA ASP A 2 -20.77 -9.32 -20.69
C ASP A 2 -19.75 -10.49 -20.68
N PRO A 3 -20.04 -11.66 -21.28
CA PRO A 3 -19.15 -12.83 -21.23
C PRO A 3 -17.78 -12.58 -21.86
N GLN A 4 -17.71 -11.79 -22.93
CA GLN A 4 -16.44 -11.49 -23.59
C GLN A 4 -15.58 -10.60 -22.69
N LEU A 5 -16.18 -9.57 -22.09
CA LEU A 5 -15.51 -8.73 -21.10
C LEU A 5 -15.01 -9.55 -19.90
N ARG A 6 -15.81 -10.51 -19.42
CA ARG A 6 -15.39 -11.41 -18.32
C ARG A 6 -14.14 -12.18 -18.68
N LYS A 7 -14.12 -12.80 -19.87
CA LYS A 7 -12.98 -13.58 -20.35
C LYS A 7 -11.73 -12.71 -20.46
N SER A 8 -11.85 -11.56 -21.12
CA SER A 8 -10.72 -10.62 -21.29
C SER A 8 -10.19 -10.08 -19.96
N ALA A 9 -11.06 -9.82 -18.98
CA ALA A 9 -10.63 -9.41 -17.65
C ALA A 9 -9.82 -10.50 -16.93
N LEU A 10 -10.27 -11.76 -16.98
CA LEU A 10 -9.52 -12.87 -16.37
C LEU A 10 -8.18 -13.08 -17.07
N GLU A 11 -8.18 -13.09 -18.40
CA GLU A 11 -6.94 -13.19 -19.20
C GLU A 11 -5.95 -12.07 -18.89
N TYR A 12 -6.43 -10.83 -18.73
CA TYR A 12 -5.60 -9.68 -18.35
C TYR A 12 -4.89 -9.86 -17.00
N HIS A 13 -5.52 -10.55 -16.05
CA HIS A 13 -4.94 -10.81 -14.73
C HIS A 13 -4.01 -12.03 -14.67
N GLU A 14 -4.15 -12.98 -15.61
CA GLU A 14 -3.47 -14.28 -15.58
C GLU A 14 -2.28 -14.36 -16.57
N GLN A 15 -2.43 -13.79 -17.78
CA GLN A 15 -1.49 -14.03 -18.86
C GLN A 15 -0.11 -13.41 -18.62
N GLY A 16 0.94 -14.17 -18.94
CA GLY A 16 2.33 -13.76 -18.76
C GLY A 16 2.76 -13.90 -17.30
N ARG A 17 2.78 -12.78 -16.56
CA ARG A 17 3.04 -12.77 -15.12
C ARG A 17 1.74 -12.40 -14.40
N PRO A 18 1.17 -13.29 -13.55
CA PRO A 18 -0.06 -12.99 -12.84
C PRO A 18 0.01 -11.75 -11.95
N GLY A 19 -1.13 -11.11 -11.78
CA GLY A 19 -1.27 -9.86 -11.02
C GLY A 19 -0.84 -8.63 -11.83
N LYS A 20 -0.97 -7.45 -11.22
CA LYS A 20 -0.79 -6.17 -11.92
C LYS A 20 0.41 -5.35 -11.45
N ILE A 21 1.11 -5.83 -10.43
CA ILE A 21 2.21 -5.11 -9.78
C ILE A 21 3.47 -5.96 -9.68
N SER A 22 4.61 -5.28 -9.54
CA SER A 22 5.90 -5.89 -9.25
C SER A 22 6.80 -4.91 -8.52
N VAL A 23 7.79 -5.42 -7.78
CA VAL A 23 8.84 -4.61 -7.18
C VAL A 23 10.06 -4.63 -8.09
N THR A 24 10.57 -3.45 -8.42
CA THR A 24 11.78 -3.28 -9.25
C THR A 24 12.77 -2.38 -8.53
N ALA A 25 14.04 -2.79 -8.48
CA ALA A 25 15.09 -1.99 -7.85
C ALA A 25 15.34 -0.69 -8.62
N THR A 26 15.48 0.42 -7.89
CA THR A 26 15.78 1.74 -8.48
C THR A 26 17.28 2.00 -8.64
N LYS A 27 18.12 1.22 -7.96
CA LYS A 27 19.59 1.28 -8.05
C LYS A 27 20.09 0.05 -8.79
N GLN A 28 21.10 0.25 -9.63
CA GLN A 28 21.76 -0.83 -10.34
C GLN A 28 22.51 -1.74 -9.36
N LEU A 29 22.57 -3.03 -9.69
CA LEU A 29 23.25 -4.08 -8.93
C LEU A 29 24.11 -4.88 -9.90
N THR A 30 25.12 -4.23 -10.50
CA THR A 30 25.89 -4.78 -11.62
C THR A 30 27.24 -5.35 -11.23
N ASN A 31 27.76 -4.97 -10.06
CA ASN A 31 29.10 -5.32 -9.63
C ASN A 31 29.20 -5.40 -8.09
N GLN A 32 30.36 -5.82 -7.58
CA GLN A 32 30.59 -6.00 -6.14
C GLN A 32 30.48 -4.70 -5.34
N ARG A 33 30.88 -3.56 -5.92
CA ARG A 33 30.74 -2.26 -5.27
C ARG A 33 29.27 -1.88 -5.11
N ASP A 34 28.45 -2.10 -6.14
CA ASP A 34 27.00 -1.85 -6.06
C ASP A 34 26.36 -2.70 -4.96
N LEU A 35 26.72 -3.99 -4.88
CA LEU A 35 26.23 -4.90 -3.84
C LEU A 35 26.62 -4.42 -2.44
N ALA A 36 27.87 -4.00 -2.27
CA ALA A 36 28.38 -3.49 -1.00
C ALA A 36 27.72 -2.17 -0.58
N LEU A 37 27.22 -1.36 -1.52
CA LEU A 37 26.48 -0.13 -1.23
C LEU A 37 25.00 -0.38 -0.97
N ALA A 38 24.38 -1.29 -1.72
CA ALA A 38 22.96 -1.63 -1.58
C ALA A 38 22.67 -2.43 -0.30
N TYR A 39 23.66 -3.16 0.21
CA TYR A 39 23.56 -3.97 1.42
C TYR A 39 24.82 -3.82 2.27
N SER A 40 25.27 -4.88 2.93
CA SER A 40 26.44 -4.84 3.80
C SER A 40 27.75 -4.70 3.02
N PRO A 41 28.71 -3.89 3.52
CA PRO A 41 28.63 -3.08 4.75
C PRO A 41 28.02 -1.67 4.55
N GLY A 42 27.87 -1.19 3.31
CA GLY A 42 27.57 0.21 3.01
C GLY A 42 26.21 0.71 3.49
N VAL A 43 25.19 -0.15 3.54
CA VAL A 43 23.84 0.19 4.04
C VAL A 43 23.86 0.73 5.48
N ALA A 44 24.86 0.34 6.28
CA ALA A 44 25.02 0.80 7.66
C ALA A 44 25.09 2.33 7.77
N ALA A 45 25.70 3.01 6.79
CA ALA A 45 25.81 4.47 6.79
C ALA A 45 24.43 5.14 6.76
N ALA A 46 23.49 4.64 5.94
CA ALA A 46 22.13 5.17 5.91
C ALA A 46 21.37 4.89 7.23
N CYS A 47 21.57 3.70 7.81
CA CYS A 47 20.98 3.34 9.10
C CYS A 47 21.48 4.26 10.24
N GLU A 48 22.78 4.50 10.32
CA GLU A 48 23.39 5.36 11.34
C GLU A 48 22.88 6.81 11.23
N GLU A 49 22.71 7.33 10.01
CA GLU A 49 22.15 8.68 9.80
C GLU A 49 20.67 8.76 10.25
N ILE A 50 19.87 7.72 9.99
CA ILE A 50 18.47 7.67 10.47
C ILE A 50 18.40 7.53 12.00
N VAL A 51 19.35 6.82 12.62
CA VAL A 51 19.46 6.76 14.10
C VAL A 51 19.80 8.14 14.67
N ARG A 52 20.69 8.91 14.03
CA ARG A 52 21.07 10.27 14.46
C ARG A 52 19.92 11.27 14.27
N ASP A 53 19.25 11.20 13.13
CA ASP A 53 18.10 12.04 12.80
C ASP A 53 17.03 11.22 12.04
N PRO A 54 15.96 10.80 12.74
CA PRO A 54 14.88 10.02 12.13
C PRO A 54 14.19 10.69 10.94
N SER A 55 14.25 12.02 10.80
CA SER A 55 13.63 12.73 9.68
C SER A 55 14.30 12.41 8.33
N THR A 56 15.57 11.99 8.37
CA THR A 56 16.35 11.61 7.19
C THR A 56 15.90 10.31 6.53
N VAL A 57 14.99 9.55 7.16
CA VAL A 57 14.35 8.37 6.55
C VAL A 57 13.75 8.70 5.18
N SER A 58 13.22 9.92 5.02
CA SER A 58 12.67 10.43 3.76
C SER A 58 13.70 10.63 2.65
N ARG A 59 14.98 10.85 3.02
CA ARG A 59 16.10 11.07 2.10
C ARG A 59 16.75 9.77 1.65
N TYR A 60 16.85 8.81 2.55
CA TYR A 60 17.63 7.58 2.33
C TYR A 60 16.77 6.34 2.01
N THR A 61 15.45 6.47 2.00
CA THR A 61 14.54 5.37 1.70
C THR A 61 13.44 5.80 0.73
N SER A 62 12.66 4.84 0.23
CA SER A 62 11.46 5.12 -0.58
C SER A 62 10.28 5.66 0.23
N ARG A 63 10.38 5.73 1.58
CA ARG A 63 9.25 6.07 2.48
C ARG A 63 8.51 7.33 2.05
N ALA A 64 9.22 8.36 1.58
CA ALA A 64 8.61 9.63 1.17
C ALA A 64 7.61 9.49 0.00
N ASN A 65 7.79 8.50 -0.88
CA ASN A 65 6.94 8.25 -2.04
C ASN A 65 6.05 7.00 -1.90
N LEU A 66 6.17 6.26 -0.78
CA LEU A 66 5.52 4.97 -0.60
C LEU A 66 4.23 5.12 0.22
N VAL A 67 3.11 4.70 -0.36
CA VAL A 67 1.79 4.67 0.27
C VAL A 67 1.33 3.24 0.49
N ALA A 68 0.71 2.96 1.65
CA ALA A 68 -0.01 1.71 1.84
C ALA A 68 -1.43 1.87 1.33
N VAL A 69 -1.89 0.98 0.44
CA VAL A 69 -3.33 0.84 0.14
C VAL A 69 -3.84 -0.33 0.97
N VAL A 70 -4.66 -0.04 1.99
CA VAL A 70 -5.04 -1.02 3.00
C VAL A 70 -6.52 -1.33 2.94
N THR A 71 -6.86 -2.62 3.02
CA THR A 71 -8.24 -3.09 3.14
C THR A 71 -8.34 -4.31 4.05
N ASN A 72 -9.53 -4.57 4.60
CA ASN A 72 -9.89 -5.88 5.16
C ASN A 72 -10.91 -6.65 4.30
N GLY A 73 -11.26 -6.12 3.11
CA GLY A 73 -12.14 -6.78 2.15
C GLY A 73 -13.61 -6.85 2.58
N THR A 74 -14.07 -5.92 3.43
CA THR A 74 -15.44 -5.92 3.96
C THR A 74 -16.45 -5.17 3.07
N ALA A 75 -16.01 -4.36 2.11
CA ALA A 75 -16.88 -3.63 1.18
C ALA A 75 -16.33 -3.57 -0.24
N VAL A 76 -16.03 -4.73 -0.84
CA VAL A 76 -15.34 -4.78 -2.14
C VAL A 76 -16.30 -4.38 -3.25
N LEU A 77 -16.26 -3.11 -3.66
CA LEU A 77 -17.12 -2.56 -4.71
C LEU A 77 -18.61 -2.88 -4.40
N GLY A 78 -19.37 -3.34 -5.40
CA GLY A 78 -20.73 -3.84 -5.21
C GLY A 78 -20.83 -5.32 -4.76
N LEU A 79 -19.70 -5.96 -4.43
CA LEU A 79 -19.65 -7.39 -4.07
C LEU A 79 -19.78 -7.63 -2.57
N GLY A 80 -19.61 -6.58 -1.75
CA GLY A 80 -19.72 -6.67 -0.29
C GLY A 80 -18.52 -7.32 0.39
N ALA A 81 -18.78 -8.00 1.51
CA ALA A 81 -17.76 -8.60 2.36
C ALA A 81 -17.29 -9.96 1.81
N ILE A 82 -16.45 -9.94 0.79
CA ILE A 82 -15.87 -11.14 0.15
C ILE A 82 -14.47 -11.49 0.68
N GLY A 83 -13.96 -10.69 1.62
CA GLY A 83 -12.72 -10.95 2.34
C GLY A 83 -11.45 -10.46 1.63
N PRO A 84 -10.32 -10.45 2.36
CA PRO A 84 -9.08 -9.83 1.92
C PRO A 84 -8.51 -10.45 0.63
N LEU A 85 -8.50 -11.78 0.50
CA LEU A 85 -7.97 -12.45 -0.70
C LEU A 85 -8.72 -12.05 -1.97
N ALA A 86 -10.04 -11.94 -1.90
CA ALA A 86 -10.85 -11.56 -3.05
C ALA A 86 -10.81 -10.03 -3.32
N ALA A 87 -10.39 -9.23 -2.35
CA ALA A 87 -10.14 -7.80 -2.52
C ALA A 87 -8.83 -7.49 -3.27
N LYS A 88 -7.85 -8.41 -3.22
CA LYS A 88 -6.50 -8.22 -3.78
C LYS A 88 -6.47 -7.68 -5.22
N PRO A 89 -7.26 -8.20 -6.18
CA PRO A 89 -7.27 -7.64 -7.53
C PRO A 89 -7.70 -6.17 -7.56
N VAL A 90 -8.58 -5.72 -6.67
CA VAL A 90 -8.99 -4.30 -6.61
C VAL A 90 -7.85 -3.45 -6.06
N MET A 91 -7.16 -3.91 -5.01
CA MET A 91 -6.08 -3.17 -4.37
C MET A 91 -4.85 -3.02 -5.27
N GLU A 92 -4.45 -4.09 -5.97
CA GLU A 92 -3.42 -3.99 -7.03
C GLU A 92 -3.84 -3.00 -8.13
N GLY A 93 -5.14 -2.91 -8.43
CA GLY A 93 -5.69 -1.94 -9.37
C GLY A 93 -5.46 -0.50 -8.90
N LYS A 94 -5.76 -0.23 -7.63
CA LYS A 94 -5.52 1.08 -7.01
C LYS A 94 -4.03 1.44 -7.04
N ALA A 95 -3.15 0.49 -6.71
CA ALA A 95 -1.70 0.67 -6.81
C ALA A 95 -1.24 1.09 -8.22
N VAL A 96 -1.75 0.43 -9.27
CA VAL A 96 -1.47 0.79 -10.67
C VAL A 96 -1.93 2.21 -10.98
N LEU A 97 -3.10 2.63 -10.50
CA LEU A 97 -3.63 3.98 -10.72
C LEU A 97 -2.75 5.04 -10.03
N PHE A 98 -2.40 4.84 -8.75
CA PHE A 98 -1.47 5.72 -8.03
C PHE A 98 -0.15 5.88 -8.80
N LYS A 99 0.44 4.77 -9.24
CA LYS A 99 1.72 4.82 -9.96
C LYS A 99 1.59 5.49 -11.32
N LYS A 100 0.56 5.14 -12.09
CA LYS A 100 0.39 5.62 -13.47
C LYS A 100 0.07 7.11 -13.54
N PHE A 101 -0.75 7.62 -12.62
CA PHE A 101 -1.28 8.98 -12.70
C PHE A 101 -0.58 9.98 -11.77
N ALA A 102 0.00 9.51 -10.65
CA ALA A 102 0.65 10.39 -9.67
C ALA A 102 2.13 10.05 -9.42
N GLY A 103 2.65 8.96 -9.99
CA GLY A 103 4.04 8.53 -9.77
C GLY A 103 4.30 7.95 -8.37
N ILE A 104 3.26 7.78 -7.56
CA ILE A 104 3.32 7.28 -6.18
C ILE A 104 3.55 5.77 -6.18
N ASP A 105 4.49 5.30 -5.36
CA ASP A 105 4.73 3.88 -5.15
C ASP A 105 3.76 3.34 -4.09
N VAL A 106 3.25 2.13 -4.31
CA VAL A 106 2.24 1.54 -3.42
C VAL A 106 2.61 0.11 -3.04
N PHE A 107 2.39 -0.23 -1.78
CA PHE A 107 2.11 -1.62 -1.39
C PHE A 107 0.64 -1.76 -1.02
N ASP A 108 -0.04 -2.71 -1.66
CA ASP A 108 -1.35 -3.18 -1.28
C ASP A 108 -1.25 -4.14 -0.08
N LEU A 109 -2.09 -3.93 0.92
CA LEU A 109 -2.13 -4.69 2.16
C LEU A 109 -3.56 -5.15 2.46
N GLU A 110 -3.84 -6.41 2.16
CA GLU A 110 -5.10 -7.07 2.49
C GLU A 110 -5.02 -7.73 3.89
N VAL A 111 -5.54 -7.05 4.91
CA VAL A 111 -5.45 -7.49 6.31
C VAL A 111 -6.62 -8.41 6.65
N GLN A 112 -6.33 -9.63 7.10
CA GLN A 112 -7.35 -10.57 7.59
C GLN A 112 -7.74 -10.29 9.04
N GLU A 113 -8.32 -9.13 9.30
CA GLU A 113 -8.80 -8.71 10.62
C GLU A 113 -10.09 -7.89 10.52
N ASN A 114 -11.09 -8.28 11.30
CA ASN A 114 -12.41 -7.66 11.35
C ASN A 114 -12.67 -6.90 12.66
N ASP A 115 -11.87 -7.16 13.70
CA ASP A 115 -11.84 -6.34 14.90
C ASP A 115 -11.19 -4.99 14.57
N LEU A 116 -11.96 -3.91 14.72
CA LEU A 116 -11.54 -2.58 14.26
C LEU A 116 -10.36 -2.02 15.07
N ASP A 117 -10.30 -2.31 16.37
CA ASP A 117 -9.21 -1.83 17.23
C ASP A 117 -7.91 -2.54 16.87
N LYS A 118 -7.97 -3.87 16.66
CA LYS A 118 -6.81 -4.63 16.17
C LYS A 118 -6.40 -4.21 14.77
N LEU A 119 -7.36 -3.94 13.88
CA LEU A 119 -7.06 -3.43 12.55
C LEU A 119 -6.33 -2.09 12.62
N VAL A 120 -6.80 -1.16 13.46
CA VAL A 120 -6.13 0.11 13.73
C VAL A 120 -4.72 -0.12 14.29
N ASP A 121 -4.54 -1.04 15.23
CA ASP A 121 -3.23 -1.36 15.81
C ASP A 121 -2.26 -1.89 14.76
N ILE A 122 -2.71 -2.81 13.90
CA ILE A 122 -1.91 -3.36 12.80
C ILE A 122 -1.47 -2.24 11.85
N ILE A 123 -2.40 -1.40 11.40
CA ILE A 123 -2.10 -0.34 10.44
C ILE A 123 -1.18 0.71 11.05
N ALA A 124 -1.43 1.14 12.28
CA ALA A 124 -0.60 2.13 12.96
C ALA A 124 0.82 1.62 13.22
N ALA A 125 0.99 0.32 13.50
CA ALA A 125 2.33 -0.27 13.68
C ALA A 125 3.18 -0.23 12.39
N LEU A 126 2.55 -0.10 11.21
CA LEU A 126 3.23 -0.02 9.91
C LEU A 126 3.67 1.41 9.53
N GLU A 127 3.33 2.44 10.33
CA GLU A 127 3.71 3.84 10.08
C GLU A 127 5.19 4.07 9.72
N PRO A 128 6.17 3.38 10.31
CA PRO A 128 7.58 3.59 9.96
C PRO A 128 7.88 3.29 8.49
N THR A 129 7.13 2.38 7.84
CA THR A 129 7.36 1.97 6.45
C THR A 129 6.83 2.97 5.43
N PHE A 130 5.71 3.64 5.74
CA PHE A 130 4.94 4.38 4.75
C PHE A 130 5.01 5.89 4.95
N GLY A 131 4.92 6.64 3.85
CA GLY A 131 4.75 8.10 3.84
C GLY A 131 3.28 8.52 3.92
N GLY A 132 2.34 7.61 3.67
CA GLY A 132 0.90 7.81 3.82
C GLY A 132 0.12 6.50 3.80
N ILE A 133 -1.11 6.54 4.33
CA ILE A 133 -2.04 5.41 4.33
C ILE A 133 -3.29 5.80 3.52
N ASN A 134 -3.65 4.96 2.57
CA ASN A 134 -4.88 5.02 1.83
C ASN A 134 -5.78 3.83 2.23
N LEU A 135 -6.81 4.09 3.01
CA LEU A 135 -7.82 3.10 3.36
C LEU A 135 -8.77 2.91 2.19
N GLU A 136 -9.07 1.65 1.90
CA GLU A 136 -9.92 1.24 0.80
C GLU A 136 -10.84 0.10 1.19
N VAL A 137 -12.08 0.11 0.66
CA VAL A 137 -12.92 -1.09 0.65
C VAL A 137 -13.23 -1.62 2.07
N ILE A 138 -13.25 -0.73 3.07
CA ILE A 138 -13.70 -1.00 4.44
C ILE A 138 -15.15 -0.53 4.57
N LYS A 139 -16.05 -1.41 5.06
CA LYS A 139 -17.47 -1.09 5.13
C LYS A 139 -17.78 0.11 6.02
N ALA A 140 -18.81 0.87 5.66
CA ALA A 140 -19.40 1.85 6.58
C ALA A 140 -20.27 1.15 7.64
N PRO A 141 -20.36 1.69 8.88
CA PRO A 141 -19.70 2.89 9.38
C PRO A 141 -18.26 2.67 9.89
N ASP A 142 -17.77 1.43 9.84
CA ASP A 142 -16.47 1.02 10.41
C ASP A 142 -15.29 1.80 9.83
N CYS A 143 -15.32 2.11 8.53
CA CYS A 143 -14.29 2.91 7.87
C CYS A 143 -14.09 4.29 8.50
N PHE A 144 -15.15 4.97 8.96
CA PHE A 144 -15.04 6.25 9.66
C PHE A 144 -14.36 6.10 11.02
N TYR A 145 -14.64 5.00 11.73
CA TYR A 145 -13.99 4.72 12.99
C TYR A 145 -12.48 4.49 12.79
N VAL A 146 -12.12 3.63 11.85
CA VAL A 146 -10.73 3.28 11.55
C VAL A 146 -9.95 4.51 11.08
N GLU A 147 -10.48 5.29 10.13
CA GLU A 147 -9.81 6.51 9.63
C GLU A 147 -9.56 7.50 10.77
N ARG A 148 -10.60 7.80 11.58
CA ARG A 148 -10.48 8.75 12.70
C ARG A 148 -9.41 8.29 13.69
N LYS A 149 -9.42 7.02 14.09
CA LYS A 149 -8.45 6.47 15.05
C LYS A 149 -7.03 6.49 14.53
N LEU A 150 -6.84 6.20 13.24
CA LEU A 150 -5.52 6.27 12.63
C LEU A 150 -5.03 7.73 12.52
N ARG A 151 -5.90 8.68 12.15
CA ARG A 151 -5.55 10.12 12.14
C ARG A 151 -5.21 10.67 13.53
N GLU A 152 -5.83 10.15 14.60
CA GLU A 152 -5.51 10.52 15.98
C GLU A 152 -4.12 10.01 16.41
N ARG A 153 -3.67 8.85 15.89
CA ARG A 153 -2.47 8.14 16.36
C ARG A 153 -1.24 8.36 15.49
N MET A 154 -1.42 8.49 14.18
CA MET A 154 -0.33 8.47 13.21
C MET A 154 0.16 9.88 12.86
N LYS A 155 1.46 10.00 12.54
CA LYS A 155 2.09 11.28 12.13
C LYS A 155 2.21 11.43 10.62
N ILE A 156 1.64 10.49 9.86
CA ILE A 156 1.54 10.53 8.40
C ILE A 156 0.09 10.74 7.96
N PRO A 157 -0.16 11.27 6.75
CA PRO A 157 -1.50 11.38 6.22
C PRO A 157 -2.20 10.02 6.15
N VAL A 158 -3.46 10.00 6.59
CA VAL A 158 -4.38 8.87 6.46
C VAL A 158 -5.61 9.40 5.73
N PHE A 159 -6.01 8.71 4.67
CA PHE A 159 -7.10 9.10 3.78
C PHE A 159 -7.95 7.88 3.43
N HIS A 160 -9.28 8.05 3.42
CA HIS A 160 -10.20 7.03 2.91
C HIS A 160 -10.76 7.39 1.53
N ASP A 161 -10.40 6.63 0.50
CA ASP A 161 -10.74 6.98 -0.89
C ASP A 161 -12.25 6.90 -1.18
N ASP A 162 -12.93 5.82 -0.76
CA ASP A 162 -14.37 5.69 -1.05
C ASP A 162 -15.23 6.81 -0.43
N GLN A 163 -14.75 7.48 0.62
CA GLN A 163 -15.48 8.53 1.33
C GLN A 163 -15.22 9.90 0.70
N HIS A 164 -13.95 10.25 0.53
CA HIS A 164 -13.55 11.60 0.15
C HIS A 164 -13.31 11.71 -1.36
N GLY A 165 -12.81 10.65 -2.01
CA GLY A 165 -12.54 10.63 -3.45
C GLY A 165 -13.80 10.64 -4.32
N THR A 166 -14.94 10.18 -3.80
CA THR A 166 -16.25 10.29 -4.47
C THR A 166 -16.97 11.62 -4.24
N ALA A 167 -16.48 12.43 -3.27
CA ALA A 167 -17.05 13.72 -2.90
C ALA A 167 -16.36 14.92 -3.56
N ILE A 168 -15.27 14.69 -4.31
CA ILE A 168 -14.50 15.69 -5.09
C ILE A 168 -14.88 15.58 -6.56
#